data_AF-A0A161MH74-F1
#
_entry.id   AF-A0A161MH74-F1
#
_cell.length_a   1.000
_cell.length_b   1.000
_cell.length_c   1.000
_cell.angle_alpha   90.00
_cell.angle_beta   90.00
_cell.angle_gamma   90.00
#
_symmetry.space_group_name_H-M   'P 1'
#
loop_
_entity.id
_entity.type
_entity.pdbx_description
1 polymer ?
#
loop_
_entity_poly.entity_id
_entity_poly.type
_entity_poly.pdbx_seq_one_letter_code
_entity_poly.pdbx_strand_id
1 'polypeptide(L)'
;KTKPFVNISAYEFLYGYDDHLSSILRKLMNFIDYDSLPSFGFLAARDGLIDDRITIGTGIPNLRNLGMIQEYNGNRQLEEWSGDGCNNITASDGFLFPAELLETSDTVYMYRKFVAEGFR
;
A
#
# COMPACT_ATOMS: atom_id res chain seq x y z
N LYS A 1 7.09 19.70 27.71
CA LYS A 1 5.83 18.95 27.97
C LYS A 1 5.14 18.72 26.63
N THR A 2 4.95 17.46 26.24
CA THR A 2 4.20 17.09 25.03
C THR A 2 2.69 17.04 25.36
N LYS A 3 1.84 17.51 24.46
CA LYS A 3 0.37 17.43 24.60
C LYS A 3 -0.16 16.27 23.76
N PRO A 4 -1.18 15.52 24.25
CA PRO A 4 -1.75 14.39 23.49
C PRO A 4 -2.60 14.84 22.28
N PHE A 5 -3.08 16.08 22.28
CA PHE A 5 -3.83 16.65 21.17
C PHE A 5 -3.13 17.91 20.65
N VAL A 6 -3.11 18.06 19.33
CA VAL A 6 -2.51 19.18 18.61
C VAL A 6 -3.56 19.83 17.71
N ASN A 7 -3.42 21.14 17.46
CA ASN A 7 -4.25 21.86 16.52
C ASN A 7 -3.42 22.15 15.27
N ILE A 8 -3.77 21.52 14.16
CA ILE A 8 -3.08 21.58 12.88
C ILE A 8 -4.11 21.68 11.75
N SER A 9 -3.70 22.18 10.59
CA SER A 9 -4.54 22.21 9.40
C SER A 9 -4.76 20.79 8.83
N ALA A 10 -5.80 20.64 8.01
CA ALA A 10 -6.03 19.39 7.28
C ALA A 10 -4.86 19.02 6.36
N TYR A 11 -4.21 20.03 5.75
CA TYR A 11 -3.04 19.81 4.89
C TYR A 11 -1.86 19.24 5.67
N GLU A 12 -1.56 19.83 6.83
CA GLU A 12 -0.50 19.36 7.74
C GLU A 12 -0.78 17.94 8.26
N PHE A 13 -2.04 17.64 8.60
CA PHE A 13 -2.43 16.29 9.01
C PHE A 13 -2.21 15.25 7.91
N LEU A 14 -2.54 15.59 6.66
CA LEU A 14 -2.43 14.69 5.52
C LEU A 14 -0.98 14.54 5.05
N TYR A 15 -0.29 15.65 4.79
CA TYR A 15 0.98 15.65 4.06
C TYR A 15 2.21 15.88 4.93
N GLY A 16 2.02 16.27 6.19
CA GLY A 16 3.13 16.35 7.13
C GLY A 16 3.08 17.57 8.03
N TYR A 17 3.40 17.36 9.30
CA TYR A 17 3.83 18.40 10.21
C TYR A 17 5.03 17.94 11.02
N ASP A 18 5.74 18.92 11.56
CA ASP A 18 6.93 18.70 12.37
C ASP A 18 6.61 18.99 13.84
N ASP A 19 6.56 17.95 14.66
CA ASP A 19 6.59 18.12 16.11
C ASP A 19 8.03 18.11 16.65
N HIS A 20 8.15 18.42 17.94
CA HIS A 20 9.44 18.48 18.61
C HIS A 20 10.16 17.11 18.64
N LEU A 21 9.44 15.98 18.63
CA LEU A 21 10.04 14.65 18.70
C LEU A 21 10.55 14.20 17.32
N SER A 22 9.68 14.28 16.32
CA SER A 22 9.96 13.97 14.91
C SER A 22 11.08 14.83 14.35
N SER A 23 11.18 16.10 14.75
CA SER A 23 12.29 16.98 14.34
C SER A 23 13.64 16.58 14.95
N ILE A 24 13.67 16.10 16.19
CA ILE A 24 14.88 15.52 16.79
C ILE A 24 15.25 14.23 16.06
N LEU A 25 14.28 13.36 15.81
CA LEU A 25 14.50 12.09 15.13
C LEU A 25 15.05 12.28 13.71
N ARG A 26 14.48 13.20 12.92
CA ARG A 26 15.00 13.52 11.58
C ARG A 26 16.43 14.07 11.63
N LYS A 27 16.73 14.97 12.57
CA LYS A 27 18.09 15.48 12.77
C LYS A 27 19.08 14.36 13.10
N LEU A 28 18.67 13.39 13.92
CA LEU A 28 19.48 12.22 14.24
C LEU A 28 19.69 11.32 13.01
N MET A 29 18.63 11.03 12.23
CA MET A 29 18.73 10.20 11.03
C MET A 29 19.63 10.83 9.97
N ASN A 30 19.47 12.13 9.72
CA ASN A 30 20.35 12.88 8.83
C ASN A 30 21.80 12.93 9.33
N PHE A 31 22.02 12.90 10.65
CA PHE A 31 23.38 12.87 11.22
C PHE A 31 24.08 11.52 10.99
N ILE A 32 23.33 10.42 10.91
CA ILE A 32 23.87 9.08 10.64
C ILE A 32 23.83 8.70 9.15
N ASP A 33 23.59 9.67 8.26
CA ASP A 33 23.52 9.51 6.80
C ASP A 33 22.53 8.41 6.36
N TYR A 34 21.43 8.28 7.10
CA TYR A 34 20.30 7.43 6.76
C TYR A 34 19.25 8.26 6.01
N ASP A 35 18.49 7.63 5.11
CA ASP A 35 17.44 8.30 4.33
C ASP A 35 16.55 9.15 5.24
N SER A 36 16.36 10.42 4.84
CA SER A 36 15.62 11.38 5.65
C SER A 36 14.19 10.91 5.83
N LEU A 37 13.78 10.66 7.08
CA LEU A 37 12.40 10.28 7.37
C LEU A 37 11.44 11.39 6.93
N PRO A 38 10.32 11.07 6.27
CA PRO A 38 9.31 12.07 5.93
C PRO A 38 8.73 12.72 7.20
N SER A 39 8.15 13.92 7.05
CA SER A 39 7.36 14.53 8.12
C SER A 39 6.20 13.62 8.53
N PHE A 40 5.74 13.76 9.77
CA PHE A 40 4.64 12.94 10.24
C PHE A 40 3.34 13.42 9.61
N GLY A 41 2.70 12.57 8.79
CA GLY A 41 1.43 12.84 8.14
C GLY A 41 0.81 11.55 7.62
N PHE A 42 -0.52 11.51 7.51
CA PHE A 42 -1.24 10.29 7.13
C PHE A 42 -0.88 9.76 5.73
N LEU A 43 -0.58 10.68 4.80
CA LEU A 43 -0.20 10.42 3.41
C LEU A 43 1.21 10.93 3.09
N ALA A 44 2.00 11.33 4.09
CA ALA A 44 3.32 11.94 3.86
C ALA A 44 4.28 11.01 3.09
N ALA A 45 4.18 9.69 3.30
CA ALA A 45 4.96 8.69 2.58
C ALA A 45 4.41 8.34 1.18
N ARG A 46 3.36 9.03 0.71
CA ARG A 46 2.69 8.80 -0.57
C ARG A 46 2.77 10.01 -1.49
N ASP A 47 3.68 10.94 -1.20
CA ASP A 47 3.94 12.07 -2.07
C ASP A 47 4.77 11.61 -3.28
N GLY A 48 4.22 11.73 -4.49
CA GLY A 48 4.90 11.35 -5.73
C GLY A 48 4.67 9.90 -6.19
N LEU A 49 5.75 9.27 -6.68
CA LEU A 49 5.73 7.92 -7.25
C LEU A 49 6.05 6.86 -6.20
N ILE A 50 5.41 5.71 -6.31
CA ILE A 50 5.63 4.57 -5.43
C ILE A 50 6.55 3.59 -6.17
N ASP A 51 7.59 3.10 -5.50
CA ASP A 51 8.59 2.19 -6.10
C ASP A 51 8.09 0.76 -6.34
N ASP A 52 6.85 0.44 -5.95
CA ASP A 52 6.32 -0.90 -6.12
C ASP A 52 6.04 -1.23 -7.58
N ARG A 53 6.30 -2.49 -7.93
CA ARG A 53 5.95 -3.07 -9.22
C ARG A 53 4.85 -4.11 -9.04
N ILE A 54 3.70 -3.85 -9.65
CA ILE A 54 2.58 -4.80 -9.73
C ILE A 54 2.53 -5.37 -11.13
N THR A 55 2.58 -6.70 -11.25
CA THR A 55 2.38 -7.41 -12.52
C THR A 55 0.93 -7.84 -12.63
N ILE A 56 0.20 -7.30 -13.62
CA ILE A 56 -1.23 -7.57 -13.83
C ILE A 56 -1.41 -8.43 -15.09
N GLY A 57 -2.27 -9.44 -15.00
CA GLY A 57 -2.58 -10.32 -16.12
C GLY A 57 -3.38 -9.60 -17.23
N THR A 58 -2.99 -9.84 -18.48
CA THR A 58 -3.59 -9.22 -19.67
C THR A 58 -4.81 -9.95 -20.20
N GLY A 59 -5.16 -11.11 -19.63
CA GLY A 59 -6.20 -12.00 -20.15
C GLY A 59 -5.73 -12.97 -21.25
N ILE A 60 -4.42 -12.99 -21.57
CA ILE A 60 -3.82 -13.97 -22.50
C ILE A 60 -2.95 -14.95 -21.70
N PRO A 61 -3.05 -16.27 -21.94
CA PRO A 61 -3.96 -16.95 -22.88
C PRO A 61 -5.37 -17.15 -22.33
N ASN A 62 -5.61 -16.84 -21.06
CA ASN A 62 -6.90 -17.06 -20.38
C ASN A 62 -7.49 -15.75 -19.87
N LEU A 63 -8.72 -15.45 -20.29
CA LEU A 63 -9.45 -14.24 -19.89
C LEU A 63 -9.70 -14.17 -18.37
N ARG A 64 -9.67 -15.30 -17.66
CA ARG A 64 -9.73 -15.34 -16.19
C ARG A 64 -8.56 -14.63 -15.50
N ASN A 65 -7.47 -14.37 -16.23
CA ASN A 65 -6.31 -13.66 -15.70
C ASN A 65 -6.40 -12.15 -15.91
N LEU A 66 -7.38 -11.65 -16.65
CA LEU A 66 -7.51 -10.23 -16.97
C LEU A 66 -7.69 -9.41 -15.69
N GLY A 67 -6.81 -8.44 -15.45
CA GLY A 67 -6.90 -7.56 -14.28
C GLY A 67 -6.50 -8.24 -12.95
N MET A 68 -6.12 -9.53 -12.98
CA MET A 68 -5.68 -10.27 -11.79
C MET A 68 -4.19 -10.04 -11.55
N ILE A 69 -3.84 -9.67 -10.33
CA ILE A 69 -2.45 -9.49 -9.89
C ILE A 69 -1.77 -10.86 -9.89
N GLN A 70 -0.60 -10.92 -10.53
CA GLN A 70 0.23 -12.12 -10.64
C GLN A 70 1.41 -12.05 -9.69
N GLU A 71 2.03 -10.88 -9.59
CA GLU A 71 3.22 -10.65 -8.78
C GLU A 71 3.21 -9.24 -8.21
N TYR A 72 3.78 -9.12 -7.01
CA TYR A 72 4.06 -7.86 -6.34
C TYR A 72 5.54 -7.82 -5.98
N ASN A 73 6.26 -6.83 -6.51
CA ASN A 73 7.71 -6.72 -6.41
C ASN A 73 8.47 -7.98 -6.87
N GLY A 74 7.88 -8.76 -7.79
CA GLY A 74 8.44 -10.02 -8.30
C GLY A 74 8.09 -11.27 -7.47
N ASN A 75 7.35 -11.10 -6.38
CA ASN A 75 6.90 -12.19 -5.52
C ASN A 75 5.44 -12.54 -5.81
N ARG A 76 5.11 -13.83 -5.78
CA ARG A 76 3.72 -14.34 -5.96
C ARG A 76 2.93 -14.41 -4.65
N GLN A 77 3.62 -14.24 -3.53
CA GLN A 77 3.05 -14.21 -2.20
C GLN A 77 3.62 -13.01 -1.45
N LEU A 78 2.79 -12.47 -0.57
CA LEU A 78 3.16 -11.45 0.40
C LEU A 78 4.00 -12.06 1.52
N GLU A 79 4.75 -11.24 2.22
CA GLU A 79 5.59 -11.65 3.37
C GLU A 79 5.17 -10.96 4.67
N GLU A 80 4.10 -10.15 4.61
CA GLU A 80 3.64 -9.27 5.69
C GLU A 80 2.91 -10.03 6.80
N TRP A 81 2.28 -11.17 6.49
CA TRP A 81 1.44 -11.91 7.44
C TRP A 81 2.06 -13.23 7.87
N SER A 82 1.76 -13.65 9.10
CA SER A 82 2.12 -14.97 9.59
C SER A 82 1.17 -16.03 9.04
N GLY A 83 1.74 -17.07 8.44
CA GLY A 83 1.00 -18.21 7.86
C GLY A 83 0.67 -18.05 6.37
N ASP A 84 0.38 -19.16 5.70
CA ASP A 84 0.38 -19.21 4.24
C ASP A 84 -0.90 -18.64 3.59
N GLY A 85 -2.01 -18.59 4.34
CA GLY A 85 -3.33 -18.24 3.79
C GLY A 85 -3.52 -16.74 3.49
N CYS A 86 -2.99 -15.87 4.35
CA CYS A 86 -3.16 -14.41 4.25
C CYS A 86 -2.19 -13.75 3.26
N ASN A 87 -1.21 -14.51 2.79
CA ASN A 87 -0.18 -14.02 1.88
C ASN A 87 -0.51 -14.22 0.40
N ASN A 88 -1.68 -14.78 0.07
CA ASN A 88 -2.11 -14.95 -1.30
C ASN A 88 -2.55 -13.62 -1.91
N ILE A 89 -1.89 -13.20 -2.99
CA ILE A 89 -2.19 -11.94 -3.71
C ILE A 89 -3.05 -12.15 -4.97
N THR A 90 -3.62 -13.35 -5.16
CA THR A 90 -4.50 -13.66 -6.30
C THR A 90 -5.82 -12.88 -6.18
N ALA A 91 -5.80 -11.64 -6.64
CA ALA A 91 -6.89 -10.69 -6.53
C ALA A 91 -6.77 -9.65 -7.65
N SER A 92 -7.86 -8.93 -7.90
CA SER A 92 -7.84 -7.75 -8.76
C SER A 92 -7.30 -6.54 -7.99
N ASP A 93 -6.74 -5.55 -8.69
CA ASP A 93 -6.47 -4.22 -8.13
C ASP A 93 -7.75 -3.35 -8.03
N GLY A 94 -8.90 -3.92 -8.32
CA GLY A 94 -10.23 -3.32 -8.34
C GLY A 94 -10.45 -2.28 -9.44
N PHE A 95 -9.54 -2.14 -10.40
CA PHE A 95 -9.76 -1.35 -11.62
C PHE A 95 -10.35 -2.23 -12.74
N LEU A 96 -9.85 -3.47 -12.87
CA LEU A 96 -10.28 -4.43 -13.88
C LEU A 96 -10.48 -5.82 -13.26
N PHE A 97 -11.53 -6.54 -13.69
CA PHE A 97 -11.79 -7.91 -13.27
C PHE A 97 -12.29 -8.75 -14.46
N PRO A 98 -12.07 -10.07 -14.45
CA PRO A 98 -12.60 -10.95 -15.48
C PRO A 98 -14.13 -10.92 -15.53
N ALA A 99 -14.70 -10.75 -16.71
CA ALA A 99 -16.16 -10.69 -16.89
C ALA A 99 -16.87 -11.98 -16.43
N GLU A 100 -16.22 -13.13 -16.59
CA GLU A 100 -16.74 -14.43 -16.18
C GLU A 100 -17.10 -14.49 -14.68
N LEU A 101 -16.35 -13.78 -13.81
CA LEU A 101 -16.65 -13.72 -12.36
C LEU A 101 -18.01 -13.07 -12.08
N LEU A 102 -18.45 -12.16 -12.94
CA LEU A 102 -19.76 -11.50 -12.81
C LEU A 102 -20.89 -12.41 -13.28
N GLU A 103 -20.65 -13.21 -14.31
CA GLU A 103 -21.66 -14.11 -14.90
C GLU A 103 -22.00 -15.28 -13.96
N THR A 104 -21.00 -15.78 -13.23
CA THR A 104 -21.16 -16.91 -12.30
C THR A 104 -21.60 -16.51 -10.90
N SER A 105 -21.72 -15.20 -10.62
CA SER A 105 -21.92 -14.67 -9.26
C SER A 105 -20.82 -15.12 -8.29
N ASP A 106 -19.59 -15.24 -8.79
CA ASP A 106 -18.42 -15.58 -7.98
C ASP A 106 -17.97 -14.39 -7.11
N THR A 107 -17.25 -14.71 -6.04
CA THR A 107 -16.66 -13.68 -5.17
C THR A 107 -15.49 -13.00 -5.87
N VAL A 108 -15.52 -11.66 -5.92
CA VAL A 108 -14.43 -10.84 -6.49
C VAL A 108 -13.46 -10.43 -5.40
N TYR A 109 -12.25 -10.98 -5.42
CA TYR A 109 -11.20 -10.59 -4.49
C TYR A 109 -10.47 -9.35 -4.98
N MET A 110 -10.21 -8.41 -4.07
CA MET A 110 -9.47 -7.18 -4.36
C MET A 110 -8.29 -6.99 -3.41
N TYR A 111 -7.13 -6.63 -3.95
CA TYR A 111 -5.95 -6.26 -3.15
C TYR A 111 -5.77 -4.74 -3.10
N ARG A 112 -5.41 -4.23 -1.92
CA ARG A 112 -5.02 -2.83 -1.72
C ARG A 112 -3.82 -2.73 -0.80
N LYS A 113 -2.69 -2.26 -1.33
CA LYS A 113 -1.46 -2.03 -0.55
C LYS A 113 -1.70 -1.21 0.74
N PHE A 114 -2.57 -0.20 0.70
CA PHE A 114 -2.81 0.66 1.89
C PHE A 114 -3.26 -0.11 3.13
N VAL A 115 -4.02 -1.19 2.93
CA VAL A 115 -4.53 -2.01 4.02
C VAL A 115 -3.56 -3.15 4.32
N ALA A 116 -2.68 -3.47 3.36
CA ALA A 116 -1.81 -4.63 3.38
C ALA A 116 -2.57 -5.97 3.45
N GLU A 117 -3.87 -5.99 3.15
CA GLU A 117 -4.72 -7.20 3.20
C GLU A 117 -5.62 -7.28 1.95
N GLY A 118 -5.98 -8.49 1.55
CA GLY A 118 -6.97 -8.75 0.50
C GLY A 118 -8.40 -8.67 1.05
N PHE A 119 -9.30 -8.06 0.28
CA PHE A 119 -10.71 -7.92 0.63
C PHE A 119 -11.59 -8.86 -0.17
N ARG A 120 -12.71 -9.23 0.45
CA ARG A 120 -13.83 -9.97 -0.14
C ARG A 120 -14.92 -9.03 -0.61
#